data_AF-A0A2E2EEC4-F1
#
_entry.id   AF-A0A2E2EEC4-F1
#
_cell.length_a   1.000
_cell.length_b   1.000
_cell.length_c   1.000
_cell.angle_alpha   90.00
_cell.angle_beta   90.00
_cell.angle_gamma   90.00
#
_symmetry.space_group_name_H-M   'P 1'
#
loop_
_entity.id
_entity.type
_entity.pdbx_description
1 polymer ?
#
loop_
_entity_poly.entity_id
_entity_poly.type
_entity_poly.pdbx_seq_one_letter_code
_entity_poly.pdbx_strand_id
1 'polypeptide(L)'
;MQETQTQLIDFLTKAYELTRQALKHAQNHEFTQLSSALDNRERAINIVHSLSERLSLHQKNSQNPQLAIEFNNQVSRVIDKINQLDDIITSCLEHEKNKTQFEIAKTFKNKENFRGYNLNKTK
;
A
#
# COMPACT_ATOMS: atom_id res chain seq x y z
N MET A 1 19.06 17.72 15.03
CA MET A 1 19.46 16.70 14.03
C MET A 1 19.07 15.30 14.48
N GLN A 2 19.58 14.81 15.62
CA GLN A 2 19.22 13.47 16.15
C GLN A 2 17.71 13.26 16.35
N GLU A 3 17.01 14.22 16.96
CA GLU A 3 15.56 14.11 17.17
C GLU A 3 14.77 13.93 15.84
N THR A 4 15.12 14.69 14.81
CA THR A 4 14.49 14.57 13.48
C THR A 4 14.81 13.23 12.82
N GLN A 5 16.02 12.70 13.01
CA GLN A 5 16.39 11.37 12.53
C GLN A 5 15.57 10.28 13.23
N THR A 6 15.45 10.36 14.56
CA THR A 6 14.62 9.44 15.35
C THR A 6 13.16 9.48 14.89
N GLN A 7 12.56 10.67 14.79
CA GLN A 7 11.20 10.83 14.29
C GLN A 7 11.02 10.24 12.90
N LEU A 8 11.98 10.45 11.98
CA LEU A 8 11.91 9.89 10.64
C LEU A 8 11.90 8.37 10.66
N ILE A 9 12.75 7.75 11.49
CA ILE A 9 12.81 6.29 11.65
C ILE A 9 11.53 5.73 12.27
N ASP A 10 10.95 6.43 13.26
CA ASP A 10 9.68 6.01 13.88
C ASP A 10 8.53 6.03 12.87
N PHE A 11 8.42 7.09 12.07
CA PHE A 11 7.38 7.18 11.04
C PHE A 11 7.61 6.20 9.87
N LEU A 12 8.86 5.93 9.49
CA LEU A 12 9.18 4.87 8.52
C LEU A 12 8.81 3.48 9.04
N THR A 13 9.12 3.21 10.31
CA THR A 13 8.74 1.95 10.96
C THR A 13 7.23 1.82 10.99
N LYS A 14 6.52 2.91 11.31
CA LYS A 14 5.06 2.94 11.30
C LYS A 14 4.48 2.70 9.91
N ALA A 15 5.04 3.34 8.89
CA ALA A 15 4.64 3.13 7.49
C ALA A 15 4.83 1.67 7.09
N TYR A 16 5.97 1.05 7.45
CA TYR A 16 6.22 -0.35 7.20
C TYR A 16 5.23 -1.29 7.91
N GLU A 17 4.91 -1.03 9.18
CA GLU A 17 3.89 -1.79 9.91
C GLU A 17 2.50 -1.70 9.25
N LEU A 18 2.11 -0.49 8.84
CA LEU A 18 0.84 -0.27 8.13
C LEU A 18 0.82 -0.99 6.78
N THR A 19 1.93 -1.02 6.04
CA THR A 19 2.06 -1.82 4.81
C THR A 19 1.91 -3.31 5.08
N ARG A 20 2.51 -3.85 6.16
CA ARG A 20 2.32 -5.25 6.55
C ARG A 20 0.87 -5.57 6.92
N GLN A 21 0.19 -4.66 7.63
CA GLN A 21 -1.23 -4.80 7.95
C GLN A 21 -2.09 -4.76 6.68
N ALA A 22 -1.80 -3.82 5.78
CA ALA A 22 -2.45 -3.73 4.47
C ALA A 22 -2.29 -5.03 3.67
N LEU A 23 -1.08 -5.60 3.60
CA LEU A 23 -0.88 -6.90 2.95
C LEU A 23 -1.77 -8.00 3.55
N LYS A 24 -1.83 -8.09 4.89
CA LYS A 24 -2.70 -9.06 5.56
C LYS A 24 -4.17 -8.84 5.20
N HIS A 25 -4.66 -7.61 5.23
CA HIS A 25 -6.04 -7.29 4.86
C HIS A 25 -6.34 -7.60 3.39
N ALA A 26 -5.40 -7.33 2.48
CA ALA A 26 -5.53 -7.66 1.06
C ALA A 26 -5.62 -9.18 0.83
N GLN A 27 -4.77 -9.97 1.49
CA GLN A 27 -4.79 -11.43 1.41
C GLN A 27 -6.05 -12.05 2.03
N ASN A 28 -6.63 -11.40 3.04
CA ASN A 28 -7.85 -11.85 3.71
C ASN A 28 -9.14 -11.32 3.06
N HIS A 29 -9.04 -10.54 1.97
CA HIS A 29 -10.18 -9.86 1.33
C HIS A 29 -10.93 -8.87 2.26
N GLU A 30 -10.25 -8.33 3.27
CA GLU A 30 -10.77 -7.35 4.22
C GLU A 30 -10.61 -5.92 3.66
N PHE A 31 -11.25 -5.63 2.52
CA PHE A 31 -10.97 -4.43 1.72
C PHE A 31 -11.29 -3.09 2.43
N THR A 32 -12.27 -3.07 3.33
CA THR A 32 -12.59 -1.87 4.12
C THR A 32 -11.45 -1.53 5.09
N GLN A 33 -10.89 -2.55 5.76
CA GLN A 33 -9.75 -2.42 6.66
C GLN A 33 -8.47 -2.10 5.88
N LEU A 34 -8.30 -2.71 4.70
CA LEU A 34 -7.23 -2.37 3.77
C LEU A 34 -7.23 -0.88 3.43
N SER A 35 -8.38 -0.32 3.03
CA SER A 35 -8.50 1.11 2.70
C SER A 35 -8.06 1.99 3.88
N SER A 36 -8.57 1.71 5.08
CA SER A 36 -8.18 2.45 6.29
C SER A 36 -6.68 2.34 6.60
N ALA A 37 -6.09 1.15 6.43
CA ALA A 37 -4.65 0.96 6.62
C ALA A 37 -3.82 1.77 5.61
N LEU A 38 -4.25 1.82 4.34
CA LEU A 38 -3.59 2.59 3.29
C LEU A 38 -3.70 4.10 3.52
N ASP A 39 -4.85 4.61 3.94
CA ASP A 39 -5.04 6.04 4.27
C ASP A 39 -4.13 6.47 5.44
N ASN A 40 -4.02 5.61 6.46
CA ASN A 40 -3.10 5.82 7.57
C ASN A 40 -1.64 5.81 7.10
N ARG A 41 -1.30 4.89 6.18
CA ARG A 41 0.05 4.77 5.63
C ARG A 41 0.43 6.01 4.83
N GLU A 42 -0.46 6.50 3.98
CA GLU A 42 -0.24 7.71 3.19
C GLU A 42 0.10 8.90 4.09
N ARG A 43 -0.62 9.08 5.19
CA ARG A 43 -0.32 10.11 6.20
C ARG A 43 1.08 9.93 6.80
N ALA A 44 1.47 8.70 7.14
CA ALA A 44 2.81 8.42 7.66
C ALA A 44 3.90 8.73 6.62
N ILE A 45 3.70 8.35 5.36
CA ILE A 45 4.63 8.63 4.25
C ILE A 45 4.78 10.14 4.01
N ASN A 46 3.68 10.89 4.04
CA ASN A 46 3.71 12.35 3.88
C ASN A 46 4.53 13.02 5.00
N ILE A 47 4.41 12.52 6.23
CA ILE A 47 5.25 12.97 7.35
C ILE A 47 6.71 12.61 7.08
N VAL A 48 7.03 11.38 6.67
CA VAL A 48 8.40 10.97 6.31
C VAL A 48 9.00 11.88 5.23
N HIS A 49 8.23 12.24 4.20
CA HIS A 49 8.68 13.14 3.15
C HIS A 49 9.09 14.51 3.72
N SER A 50 8.22 15.13 4.52
CA SER A 50 8.51 16.40 5.17
C SER A 50 9.73 16.31 6.10
N LEU A 51 9.85 15.23 6.89
CA LEU A 51 11.00 14.99 7.76
C LEU A 51 12.31 14.84 6.96
N SER A 52 12.26 14.14 5.84
CA SER A 52 13.40 13.88 4.94
C SER A 52 13.92 15.16 4.29
N GLU A 53 13.01 16.03 3.82
CA GLU A 53 13.37 17.33 3.27
C GLU A 53 14.06 18.21 4.31
N ARG A 54 13.51 18.28 5.53
CA ARG A 54 14.15 18.99 6.64
C ARG A 54 15.53 18.42 6.93
N LEU A 55 15.67 17.10 7.01
CA LEU A 55 16.96 16.45 7.26
C LEU A 55 17.99 16.74 6.17
N SER A 56 17.59 16.72 4.90
CA SER A 56 18.45 17.01 3.76
C SER A 56 19.04 18.43 3.82
N LEU A 57 18.25 19.42 4.26
CA LEU A 57 18.73 20.79 4.47
C LEU A 57 19.80 20.88 5.58
N HIS A 58 19.65 20.09 6.65
CA HIS A 58 20.62 20.07 7.76
C HIS A 58 21.87 19.25 7.44
N GLN A 59 21.75 18.17 6.66
CA GLN A 59 22.86 17.30 6.28
C GLN A 59 23.82 17.98 5.29
N LYS A 60 23.33 18.85 4.39
CA LYS A 60 24.18 19.64 3.46
C LYS A 60 25.22 20.51 4.17
N ASN A 61 24.95 20.90 5.42
CA ASN A 61 25.83 21.74 6.23
C ASN A 61 26.58 20.93 7.32
N SER A 62 26.52 19.60 7.28
CA SER A 62 27.03 18.76 8.36
C SER A 62 28.53 18.45 8.21
N GLN A 63 29.25 18.47 9.33
CA GLN A 63 30.69 18.22 9.38
C GLN A 63 31.07 16.74 9.19
N ASN A 64 30.09 15.83 9.18
CA ASN A 64 30.35 14.39 9.11
C ASN A 64 29.48 13.68 8.05
N PRO A 65 29.91 13.69 6.76
CA PRO A 65 29.12 13.17 5.64
C PRO A 65 28.95 11.64 5.68
N GLN A 66 29.87 10.90 6.31
CA GLN A 66 29.83 9.43 6.37
C GLN A 66 28.58 8.94 7.13
N LEU A 67 28.28 9.57 8.28
CA LEU A 67 27.11 9.24 9.10
C LEU A 67 25.79 9.55 8.37
N ALA A 68 25.77 10.59 7.55
CA ALA A 68 24.60 10.93 6.73
C ALA A 68 24.35 9.85 5.65
N ILE A 69 25.41 9.34 5.02
CA ILE A 69 25.31 8.26 4.02
C ILE A 69 24.79 6.97 4.67
N GLU A 70 25.33 6.58 5.83
CA GLU A 70 24.87 5.39 6.55
C GLU A 70 23.39 5.47 6.93
N PHE A 71 22.96 6.63 7.43
CA PHE A 71 21.56 6.88 7.76
C PHE A 71 20.66 6.80 6.51
N ASN A 72 21.05 7.43 5.41
CA ASN A 72 20.29 7.39 4.16
C ASN A 72 20.19 5.96 3.61
N ASN A 73 21.26 5.16 3.70
CA ASN A 73 21.23 3.75 3.33
C ASN A 73 20.24 2.93 4.20
N GLN A 74 20.17 3.22 5.50
CA GLN A 74 19.18 2.58 6.38
C GLN A 74 17.75 2.94 5.98
N VAL A 75 17.49 4.22 5.67
CA VAL A 75 16.19 4.69 5.20
C VAL A 75 15.79 4.02 3.89
N SER A 76 16.70 3.99 2.89
CA SER A 76 16.44 3.35 1.60
C SER A 76 16.07 1.88 1.75
N ARG A 77 16.75 1.13 2.62
CA ARG A 77 16.41 -0.29 2.87
C ARG A 77 14.99 -0.49 3.40
N VAL A 78 14.46 0.44 4.21
CA VAL A 78 13.08 0.35 4.71
C VAL A 78 12.10 0.67 3.60
N ILE A 79 12.39 1.69 2.79
CA ILE A 79 11.58 2.06 1.62
C ILE A 79 11.51 0.89 0.62
N ASP A 80 12.64 0.24 0.33
CA ASP A 80 12.69 -0.92 -0.57
C ASP A 80 11.79 -2.06 -0.08
N LYS A 81 11.78 -2.32 1.24
CA LYS A 81 10.88 -3.33 1.83
C LYS A 81 9.41 -2.92 1.72
N ILE A 82 9.09 -1.63 1.88
CA ILE A 82 7.72 -1.14 1.69
C ILE A 82 7.30 -1.37 0.23
N ASN A 83 8.14 -1.00 -0.73
CA ASN A 83 7.86 -1.17 -2.16
C ASN A 83 7.63 -2.65 -2.53
N GLN A 84 8.47 -3.56 -2.00
CA GLN A 84 8.28 -5.01 -2.21
C GLN A 84 6.93 -5.51 -1.71
N LEU A 85 6.45 -5.00 -0.57
CA LEU A 85 5.13 -5.37 -0.06
C LEU A 85 4.01 -4.74 -0.90
N ASP A 86 4.20 -3.52 -1.41
CA ASP A 86 3.25 -2.85 -2.30
C ASP A 86 3.06 -3.59 -3.62
N ASP A 87 4.12 -4.15 -4.19
CA ASP A 87 4.03 -5.00 -5.39
C ASP A 87 3.13 -6.23 -5.14
N ILE A 88 3.26 -6.84 -3.95
CA ILE A 88 2.43 -8.00 -3.55
C ILE A 88 0.97 -7.57 -3.34
N ILE A 89 0.74 -6.45 -2.62
CA ILE A 89 -0.61 -5.92 -2.40
C ILE A 89 -1.29 -5.63 -3.74
N THR A 90 -0.59 -4.99 -4.67
CA THR A 90 -1.07 -4.68 -6.01
C THR A 90 -1.46 -5.95 -6.76
N SER A 91 -0.60 -6.97 -6.72
CA SER A 91 -0.88 -8.27 -7.33
C SER A 91 -2.15 -8.93 -6.75
N CYS A 92 -2.36 -8.86 -5.43
CA CYS A 92 -3.59 -9.36 -4.79
C CYS A 92 -4.83 -8.60 -5.28
N LEU A 93 -4.75 -7.27 -5.38
CA LEU A 93 -5.86 -6.43 -5.83
C LEU A 93 -6.18 -6.64 -7.32
N GLU A 94 -5.16 -6.80 -8.16
CA GLU A 94 -5.34 -7.12 -9.58
C GLU A 94 -6.03 -8.46 -9.78
N HIS A 95 -5.63 -9.48 -9.00
CA HIS A 95 -6.28 -10.78 -9.04
C HIS A 95 -7.78 -10.68 -8.70
N GLU A 96 -8.12 -9.99 -7.62
CA GLU A 96 -9.51 -9.82 -7.18
C GLU A 96 -10.34 -8.95 -8.13
N LYS A 97 -9.73 -7.93 -8.75
CA LYS A 97 -10.34 -7.16 -9.83
C LYS A 97 -10.71 -8.06 -11.00
N ASN A 98 -9.79 -8.89 -11.47
CA ASN A 98 -10.00 -9.78 -12.62
C ASN A 98 -11.09 -10.82 -12.33
N LYS A 99 -11.06 -11.41 -11.12
CA LYS A 99 -12.08 -12.36 -10.65
C LYS A 99 -13.47 -11.71 -10.62
N THR A 100 -13.57 -10.52 -10.04
CA THR A 100 -14.83 -9.76 -9.97
C THR A 100 -15.37 -9.45 -11.38
N GLN A 101 -14.51 -9.02 -12.31
CA GLN A 101 -14.91 -8.77 -13.70
C GLN A 101 -15.47 -10.02 -14.38
N PHE A 102 -14.82 -11.18 -14.16
CA PHE A 102 -15.30 -12.46 -14.69
C PHE A 102 -16.67 -12.83 -14.11
N GLU A 103 -16.87 -12.66 -12.81
CA GLU A 103 -18.15 -12.94 -12.15
C GLU A 103 -19.28 -12.04 -12.65
N ILE A 104 -19.00 -10.76 -12.91
CA ILE A 104 -19.95 -9.81 -13.51
C ILE A 104 -20.34 -10.29 -14.91
N ALA A 105 -19.37 -10.64 -15.77
CA ALA A 105 -19.62 -11.13 -17.11
C ALA A 105 -20.45 -12.43 -17.12
N LYS A 106 -20.11 -13.37 -16.24
CA LYS A 106 -20.86 -14.62 -16.05
C LYS A 106 -22.30 -14.34 -15.60
N THR A 107 -22.48 -13.44 -14.64
CA THR A 107 -23.81 -13.06 -14.14
C THR A 107 -24.65 -12.38 -15.20
N PHE A 108 -24.03 -11.51 -16.02
CA PHE A 108 -24.71 -10.85 -17.14
C PHE A 108 -25.18 -11.87 -18.18
N LYS A 109 -24.29 -12.77 -18.63
CA LYS A 109 -24.63 -13.84 -19.57
C LYS A 109 -25.73 -14.76 -19.02
N ASN A 110 -25.66 -15.10 -17.73
CA ASN A 110 -26.70 -15.89 -17.08
C ASN A 110 -28.04 -15.17 -17.09
N LYS A 111 -28.08 -13.88 -16.72
CA LYS A 111 -29.32 -13.06 -16.76
C LYS A 111 -29.90 -12.97 -18.16
N GLU A 112 -29.07 -12.85 -19.19
CA GLU A 112 -29.51 -12.85 -20.59
C GLU A 112 -30.12 -14.19 -20.99
N ASN A 113 -29.47 -15.31 -20.66
CA ASN A 113 -30.00 -16.66 -20.87
C ASN A 113 -31.34 -16.86 -20.13
N PHE A 114 -31.44 -16.42 -18.87
CA PHE A 114 -32.68 -16.50 -18.09
C PHE A 114 -33.82 -15.65 -18.69
N ARG A 115 -33.51 -14.49 -19.30
CA ARG A 115 -34.51 -13.69 -20.04
C ARG A 115 -34.93 -14.36 -21.35
N GLY A 116 -34.02 -15.08 -22.00
CA GLY A 116 -34.29 -15.88 -23.20
C GLY A 116 -35.07 -17.18 -22.92
N TYR A 117 -35.01 -17.70 -21.69
CA TYR A 117 -35.91 -18.73 -21.20
C TYR A 117 -37.32 -18.14 -21.03
N ASN A 118 -38.08 -18.17 -22.12
CA ASN A 118 -39.51 -17.91 -22.11
C ASN A 118 -40.19 -18.87 -21.11
N LEU A 119 -40.53 -18.36 -19.92
CA LEU A 119 -41.40 -19.02 -18.93
C LEU A 119 -42.82 -19.30 -19.47
N ASN A 120 -43.13 -18.82 -20.69
CA ASN A 120 -44.38 -19.04 -21.42
C ASN A 120 -44.52 -20.44 -22.06
N LYS A 121 -43.66 -21.42 -21.73
CA LYS A 121 -43.76 -22.82 -22.19
C LYS A 121 -44.04 -23.84 -21.09
N THR A 122 -44.44 -23.41 -19.89
CA THR A 122 -44.98 -24.30 -18.87
C THR A 122 -46.50 -24.18 -18.82
N LYS A 123 -47.13 -25.00 -19.67
CA LYS A 123 -48.55 -25.42 -19.75
C LYS A 123 -49.63 -24.35 -19.88
#